data_AF-A0A1G7FPP2-F1
#
_entry.id   AF-A0A1G7FPP2-F1
#
_cell.length_a   1.000
_cell.length_b   1.000
_cell.length_c   1.000
_cell.angle_alpha   90.00
_cell.angle_beta   90.00
_cell.angle_gamma   90.00
#
_symmetry.space_group_name_H-M   'P 1'
#
loop_
_entity.id
_entity.type
_entity.pdbx_description
1 polymer ?
#
loop_
_entity_poly.entity_id
_entity_poly.type
_entity_poly.pdbx_seq_one_letter_code
_entity_poly.pdbx_strand_id
1 'polypeptide(L)'
;MSNMKQIKAASIMVLLEQEAAKIFDNYPEIEEIYMTADKQGFTEKTKAENQAAYLKDKKVHYFIRSKPTAEIKAETNDEETGDDTGDKETSKKIKSS
;
A
#
# COMPACT_ATOMS: atom_id res chain seq x y z
N MET A 1 -25.42 -5.21 13.62
CA MET A 1 -24.40 -6.19 13.21
C MET A 1 -23.01 -5.57 12.92
N SER A 2 -22.68 -4.37 13.43
CA SER A 2 -21.46 -3.63 13.02
C SER A 2 -20.17 -4.02 13.76
N ASN A 3 -20.26 -4.44 15.03
CA ASN A 3 -19.06 -4.56 15.87
C ASN A 3 -18.21 -5.81 15.57
N MET A 4 -18.82 -6.85 15.00
CA MET A 4 -18.14 -8.15 14.79
C MET A 4 -17.19 -8.14 13.57
N LYS A 5 -17.42 -7.26 12.59
CA LYS A 5 -16.54 -7.10 11.43
C LYS A 5 -15.25 -6.35 11.77
N GLN A 6 -15.34 -5.35 12.65
CA GLN A 6 -14.18 -4.55 13.05
C GLN A 6 -13.19 -5.39 13.89
N ILE A 7 -13.70 -6.22 14.81
CA ILE A 7 -12.86 -7.12 15.63
C ILE A 7 -12.10 -8.13 14.76
N LYS A 8 -12.74 -8.67 13.72
CA LYS A 8 -12.10 -9.60 12.77
C LYS A 8 -10.99 -8.93 11.94
N ALA A 9 -11.19 -7.68 11.50
CA ALA A 9 -10.19 -6.94 10.74
C ALA A 9 -8.94 -6.63 11.56
N ALA A 10 -9.10 -6.21 12.82
CA ALA A 10 -7.98 -6.01 13.74
C ALA A 10 -7.22 -7.31 14.02
N SER A 11 -7.92 -8.44 14.11
CA SER A 11 -7.30 -9.76 14.32
C SER A 11 -6.45 -10.20 13.12
N ILE A 12 -6.87 -9.89 11.89
CA ILE A 12 -6.14 -10.26 10.67
C ILE A 12 -4.86 -9.44 10.53
N MET A 13 -4.90 -8.12 10.81
CA MET A 13 -3.71 -7.27 10.75
C MET A 13 -2.58 -7.77 11.65
N VAL A 14 -2.89 -8.15 12.90
CA VAL A 14 -1.89 -8.70 13.83
C VAL A 14 -1.26 -9.99 13.30
N LEU A 15 -2.05 -10.85 12.65
CA LEU A 15 -1.53 -12.08 12.05
C LEU A 15 -0.64 -11.80 10.83
N LEU A 16 -0.98 -10.80 10.03
CA LEU A 16 -0.18 -10.38 8.88
C LEU A 16 1.13 -9.73 9.33
N GLU A 17 1.12 -8.88 10.35
CA GLU A 17 2.33 -8.29 10.93
C GLU A 17 3.30 -9.36 11.45
N GLN A 18 2.80 -10.38 12.15
CA GLN A 18 3.62 -11.50 12.62
C GLN A 18 4.24 -12.29 11.47
N GLU A 19 3.50 -12.50 10.38
CA GLU A 19 4.03 -13.22 9.23
C GLU A 19 5.01 -12.37 8.42
N ALA A 20 4.75 -11.07 8.28
CA ALA A 20 5.67 -10.11 7.69
C ALA A 20 7.01 -10.07 8.43
N ALA A 21 6.97 -10.03 9.78
CA ALA A 21 8.17 -10.06 10.61
C ALA A 21 9.01 -11.32 10.35
N LYS A 22 8.38 -12.51 10.27
CA LYS A 22 9.09 -13.75 9.93
C LYS A 22 9.73 -13.70 8.54
N ILE A 23 9.06 -13.11 7.56
CA ILE A 23 9.62 -12.97 6.21
C ILE A 23 10.85 -12.06 6.27
N PHE A 24 10.79 -10.93 6.97
CA PHE A 24 11.93 -10.04 7.14
C PHE A 24 13.09 -10.69 7.91
N ASP A 25 12.82 -11.51 8.91
CA ASP A 25 13.85 -12.21 9.67
C ASP A 25 14.56 -13.28 8.84
N ASN A 26 13.81 -14.00 7.99
CA ASN A 26 14.36 -15.06 7.14
C ASN A 26 15.03 -14.55 5.86
N TYR A 27 14.61 -13.39 5.36
CA TYR A 27 15.07 -12.78 4.12
C TYR A 27 15.52 -11.33 4.37
N PRO A 28 16.74 -11.13 4.91
CA PRO A 28 17.25 -9.82 5.31
C PRO A 28 17.33 -8.79 4.17
N GLU A 29 17.46 -9.26 2.93
CA GLU A 29 17.49 -8.45 1.71
C GLU A 29 16.12 -7.85 1.34
N ILE A 30 15.03 -8.42 1.86
CA ILE A 30 13.68 -7.92 1.60
C ILE A 30 13.42 -6.73 2.51
N GLU A 31 13.22 -5.57 1.90
CA GLU A 31 12.87 -4.32 2.59
C GLU A 31 11.36 -4.08 2.65
N GLU A 32 10.60 -4.63 1.70
CA GLU A 32 9.17 -4.40 1.58
C GLU A 32 8.45 -5.63 1.05
N ILE A 33 7.21 -5.83 1.51
CA ILE A 33 6.33 -6.90 1.07
C ILE A 33 4.87 -6.45 1.00
N TYR A 34 4.15 -7.07 0.09
CA TYR A 34 2.70 -6.98 -0.06
C TYR A 34 2.10 -8.30 0.39
N MET A 35 1.26 -8.26 1.42
CA MET A 35 0.62 -9.44 2.00
C MET A 35 -0.86 -9.50 1.69
N THR A 36 -1.33 -10.69 1.33
CA THR A 36 -2.74 -11.00 1.09
C THR A 36 -3.40 -11.59 2.33
N ALA A 37 -4.74 -11.62 2.36
CA ALA A 37 -5.49 -12.09 3.54
C ALA A 37 -5.26 -13.56 3.93
N ASP A 38 -4.74 -14.39 3.02
CA ASP A 38 -4.29 -15.76 3.27
C ASP A 38 -2.87 -15.85 3.86
N LYS A 39 -2.25 -14.70 4.18
CA LYS A 39 -0.92 -14.54 4.75
C LYS A 39 0.23 -14.88 3.80
N GLN A 40 -0.01 -14.89 2.49
CA GLN A 40 1.06 -14.97 1.51
C GLN A 40 1.68 -13.59 1.29
N GLY A 41 3.02 -13.54 1.23
CA GLY A 41 3.79 -12.32 0.97
C GLY A 41 4.38 -12.32 -0.44
N PHE A 42 4.35 -11.16 -1.09
CA PHE A 42 4.90 -10.93 -2.42
C PHE A 42 5.75 -9.66 -2.42
N THR A 43 6.85 -9.64 -3.18
CA THR A 43 7.67 -8.43 -3.38
C THR A 43 7.09 -7.52 -4.46
N GLU A 44 6.22 -8.05 -5.34
CA GLU A 44 5.58 -7.29 -6.41
C GLU A 44 4.10 -7.07 -6.11
N LYS A 45 3.69 -5.80 -6.07
CA LYS A 45 2.30 -5.39 -5.81
C LYS A 45 1.30 -6.06 -6.75
N THR A 46 1.56 -6.05 -8.05
CA THR A 46 0.67 -6.62 -9.07
C THR A 46 0.40 -8.11 -8.85
N LYS A 47 1.40 -8.86 -8.35
CA LYS A 47 1.23 -10.29 -8.02
C LYS A 47 0.35 -10.47 -6.79
N ALA A 48 0.56 -9.66 -5.75
CA ALA A 48 -0.31 -9.67 -4.57
C ALA A 48 -1.76 -9.32 -4.92
N GLU A 49 -1.98 -8.30 -5.77
CA GLU A 49 -3.32 -7.90 -6.21
C GLU A 49 -4.01 -9.00 -7.03
N ASN A 50 -3.27 -9.63 -7.95
CA ASN A 50 -3.79 -10.76 -8.72
C ASN A 50 -4.18 -11.94 -7.82
N GLN A 51 -3.37 -12.25 -6.80
CA GLN A 51 -3.70 -13.29 -5.84
C GLN A 51 -4.92 -12.90 -4.98
N ALA A 52 -4.94 -11.67 -4.47
CA ALA A 52 -6.03 -11.16 -3.64
C ALA A 52 -7.38 -11.16 -4.37
N ALA A 53 -7.39 -10.98 -5.70
CA ALA A 53 -8.61 -10.99 -6.51
C ALA A 53 -9.43 -12.28 -6.37
N TYR A 54 -8.79 -13.41 -6.07
CA TYR A 54 -9.42 -14.72 -5.88
C TYR A 54 -9.80 -15.02 -4.42
N LEU A 55 -9.40 -14.17 -3.47
CA LEU A 55 -9.70 -14.33 -2.05
C LEU A 55 -11.04 -13.69 -1.69
N LYS A 56 -11.63 -14.15 -0.57
CA LYS A 56 -12.84 -13.53 -0.01
C LYS A 56 -12.58 -12.09 0.44
N ASP A 57 -11.44 -11.87 1.06
CA ASP A 57 -10.95 -10.54 1.39
C ASP A 57 -9.88 -10.16 0.37
N LYS A 58 -10.26 -9.28 -0.56
CA LYS A 58 -9.46 -8.90 -1.74
C LYS A 58 -8.42 -7.83 -1.43
N LYS A 59 -8.15 -7.62 -0.14
CA LYS A 59 -7.20 -6.60 0.32
C LYS A 59 -5.77 -7.11 0.23
N VAL A 60 -4.90 -6.14 -0.06
CA VAL A 60 -3.45 -6.28 0.01
C VAL A 60 -2.97 -5.30 1.07
N HIS A 61 -2.08 -5.78 1.93
CA HIS A 61 -1.48 -5.02 3.02
C HIS A 61 0.00 -4.84 2.74
N TYR A 62 0.45 -3.59 2.72
CA TYR A 62 1.86 -3.28 2.48
C TYR A 62 2.60 -3.17 3.82
N PHE A 63 3.72 -3.86 3.93
CA PHE A 63 4.62 -3.80 5.06
C PHE A 63 6.01 -3.43 4.59
N ILE A 64 6.64 -2.52 5.30
CA ILE A 64 8.02 -2.14 5.11
C ILE A 64 8.81 -2.55 6.35
N ARG A 65 10.03 -3.06 6.15
CA ARG A 65 10.96 -3.31 7.24
C ARG A 65 11.24 -1.97 7.91
N SER A 66 10.88 -1.86 9.19
CA SER A 66 11.28 -0.72 9.99
C SER A 66 12.80 -0.73 10.10
N LYS A 67 13.49 0.06 9.28
CA LYS A 67 14.89 0.40 9.52
C LYS A 67 14.94 1.15 10.86
N PRO A 68 15.96 0.95 11.71
CA PRO A 68 16.13 1.77 12.90
C PRO A 68 16.22 3.23 12.44
N THR A 69 15.13 3.97 12.65
CA THR A 69 14.96 5.31 12.11
C THR A 69 15.74 6.25 13.02
N ALA A 70 16.84 6.82 12.51
CA ALA A 70 17.36 8.04 13.10
C ALA A 70 16.29 9.12 12.91
N GLU A 71 15.66 9.52 14.02
CA GLU A 71 14.85 10.72 14.26
C GLU A 71 13.75 11.08 13.25
N ILE A 72 12.51 10.87 13.69
CA ILE A 72 11.26 11.31 13.06
C ILE A 72 11.21 12.84 13.02
N LYS A 73 11.19 13.44 11.81
CA LYS A 73 10.51 14.72 11.60
C LYS A 73 9.08 14.41 11.16
N ALA A 74 8.14 14.74 12.03
CA ALA A 74 6.71 14.61 11.75
C ALA A 74 6.32 15.66 10.70
N GLU A 75 5.88 15.21 9.52
CA GLU A 75 5.00 16.01 8.66
C GLU A 75 3.58 15.46 8.81
N THR A 76 2.74 16.27 9.46
CA THR A 76 1.31 16.11 9.58
C THR A 76 0.66 16.30 8.21
N ASN A 77 -0.18 15.34 7.81
CA ASN A 77 -1.14 15.48 6.71
C ASN A 77 -2.01 16.73 6.91
N ASP A 78 -2.18 17.51 5.85
CA ASP A 78 -3.42 18.26 5.62
C ASP A 78 -3.89 17.89 4.20
N GLU A 79 -4.98 17.13 4.13
CA GLU A 79 -5.78 16.96 2.91
C GLU A 79 -6.55 18.26 2.67
N GLU A 80 -6.31 18.93 1.55
CA GLU A 80 -7.31 19.84 0.98
C GLU A 80 -7.61 19.44 -0.48
N THR A 81 -8.80 18.88 -0.66
CA THR A 81 -9.52 18.77 -1.93
C THR A 81 -9.86 20.17 -2.47
N GLY A 82 -9.55 20.45 -3.74
CA GLY A 82 -9.99 21.69 -4.38
C GLY A 82 -9.59 21.82 -5.84
N ASP A 83 -10.55 21.55 -6.72
CA ASP A 83 -10.58 21.76 -8.17
C ASP A 83 -10.31 23.23 -8.56
N ASP A 84 -9.36 23.49 -9.47
CA ASP A 84 -9.46 24.53 -10.51
C ASP A 84 -8.37 24.32 -11.58
N THR A 85 -8.71 23.65 -12.69
CA THR A 85 -7.80 23.53 -13.84
C THR A 85 -7.88 24.79 -14.67
N GLY A 86 -7.01 25.75 -14.35
CA GLY A 86 -6.77 26.96 -15.13
C GLY A 86 -6.22 26.66 -16.53
N ASP A 87 -6.99 27.13 -17.50
CA ASP A 87 -6.65 27.41 -18.91
C ASP A 87 -5.20 27.91 -19.12
N LYS A 88 -4.47 27.26 -20.05
CA LYS A 88 -3.69 27.96 -21.09
C LYS A 88 -3.10 27.04 -22.16
N GLU A 89 -3.71 27.16 -23.34
CA GLU A 89 -3.06 27.47 -24.61
C GLU A 89 -2.21 26.38 -25.31
N THR A 90 -2.88 25.64 -26.19
CA THR A 90 -2.27 24.85 -27.26
C THR A 90 -1.80 25.75 -28.40
N SER A 91 -0.49 25.88 -28.61
CA SER A 91 0.06 26.43 -29.86
C SER A 91 0.58 25.30 -30.77
N LYS A 92 -0.31 24.74 -31.60
CA LYS A 92 0.04 24.04 -32.85
C LYS A 92 -0.34 24.94 -34.01
N LYS A 93 0.63 25.52 -34.72
CA LYS A 93 0.41 26.01 -36.08
C LYS A 93 1.66 25.84 -36.95
N ILE A 94 1.76 24.67 -37.53
CA ILE A 94 2.36 24.44 -38.84
C ILE A 94 1.61 25.30 -39.87
N LYS A 95 2.32 26.15 -40.62
CA LYS A 95 1.88 26.57 -41.95
C LYS A 95 3.08 26.93 -42.83
N SER A 96 3.12 26.23 -43.94
CA SER A 96 3.98 26.33 -45.11
C SER A 96 3.95 27.70 -45.77
N SER A 97 5.10 28.13 -46.31
CA SER A 97 5.25 28.80 -47.61
C SER A 97 6.72 28.82 -47.99
#